data_AF-A0A3D5YXS7-F1
#
_entry.id   AF-A0A3D5YXS7-F1
#
_cell.length_a   1.000
_cell.length_b   1.000
_cell.length_c   1.000
_cell.angle_alpha   90.00
_cell.angle_beta   90.00
_cell.angle_gamma   90.00
#
_symmetry.space_group_name_H-M   'P 1'
#
loop_
_entity.id
_entity.type
_entity.pdbx_description
1 polymer ?
#
loop_
_entity_poly.entity_id
_entity_poly.type
_entity_poly.pdbx_seq_one_letter_code
_entity_poly.pdbx_strand_id
1 'polypeptide(L)'
;IVSIGILLFAFSTAISWSYYGGRATIFLFGVKGDIYFRIVYVIGFFFASFTDTTIIWTLSGITIALMTIPNLFGILMLHKEMKSEVSLFWKEWTNRFPGEKVPND
;
A
#
# COMPACT_ATOMS: atom_id res chain seq x y z
N ILE A 1 21.52 -17.15 10.65
CA ILE A 1 21.50 -15.78 10.08
C ILE A 1 20.30 -15.60 9.14
N VAL A 2 20.14 -16.43 8.10
CA VAL A 2 19.01 -16.34 7.13
C VAL A 2 17.63 -16.45 7.80
N SER A 3 17.41 -17.40 8.70
CA SER A 3 16.10 -17.59 9.37
C SER A 3 15.69 -16.38 10.22
N ILE A 4 16.65 -15.71 10.87
CA ILE A 4 16.39 -14.48 11.63
C ILE A 4 16.04 -13.34 10.68
N GLY A 5 16.72 -13.24 9.54
CA GLY A 5 16.40 -12.26 8.50
C GLY A 5 14.99 -12.44 7.93
N ILE A 6 14.60 -13.68 7.61
CA ILE A 6 13.25 -13.99 7.10
C ILE A 6 12.19 -13.68 8.16
N LEU A 7 12.47 -13.99 9.43
CA LEU A 7 11.57 -13.68 10.54
C LEU A 7 11.30 -12.16 10.63
N LEU A 8 12.36 -11.34 10.64
CA LEU A 8 12.24 -9.88 10.69
C LEU A 8 11.52 -9.32 9.46
N PHE A 9 11.80 -9.87 8.28
CA PHE A 9 11.14 -9.49 7.03
C PHE A 9 9.64 -9.84 7.03
N ALA A 10 9.27 -11.02 7.53
CA ALA A 10 7.88 -11.42 7.67
C ALA A 10 7.13 -10.50 8.64
N PHE A 11 7.74 -10.14 9.78
CA PHE A 11 7.17 -9.20 10.73
C PHE A 11 6.99 -7.80 10.14
N SER A 12 7.99 -7.24 9.45
CA SER A 12 7.87 -5.90 8.86
C SER A 12 6.79 -5.85 7.77
N THR A 13 6.68 -6.91 6.99
CA THR A 13 5.63 -7.09 5.99
C THR A 13 4.26 -7.14 6.68
N ALA A 14 4.11 -7.97 7.71
CA ALA A 14 2.87 -8.09 8.48
C ALA A 14 2.41 -6.76 9.10
N ILE A 15 3.33 -5.93 9.62
CA ILE A 15 3.00 -4.61 10.16
C ILE A 15 2.50 -3.68 9.04
N SER A 16 3.19 -3.68 7.90
CA SER A 16 2.86 -2.84 6.76
C SER A 16 1.45 -3.15 6.23
N TRP A 17 1.14 -4.44 6.02
CA TRP A 17 -0.18 -4.87 5.55
C TRP A 17 -1.30 -4.60 6.57
N SER A 18 -1.02 -4.71 7.87
CA SER A 18 -1.97 -4.32 8.91
C SER A 18 -2.30 -2.83 8.83
N TYR A 19 -1.30 -1.96 8.62
CA TYR A 19 -1.51 -0.53 8.46
C TYR A 19 -2.31 -0.19 7.20
N TYR A 20 -1.93 -0.75 6.04
CA TYR A 20 -2.66 -0.51 4.79
C TYR A 20 -4.12 -0.95 4.86
N GLY A 21 -4.38 -2.14 5.41
CA GLY A 21 -5.74 -2.63 5.60
C GLY A 21 -6.55 -1.81 6.61
N GLY A 22 -5.91 -1.32 7.68
CA GLY A 22 -6.53 -0.38 8.62
C GLY A 22 -6.96 0.92 7.93
N ARG A 23 -6.09 1.52 7.11
CA ARG A 23 -6.42 2.73 6.33
C ARG A 23 -7.54 2.49 5.33
N ALA A 24 -7.55 1.35 4.64
CA ALA A 24 -8.65 0.96 3.75
C ALA A 24 -9.98 0.78 4.50
N THR A 25 -9.93 0.17 5.69
CA THR A 25 -11.12 0.00 6.55
C THR A 25 -11.64 1.34 7.05
N ILE A 26 -10.75 2.27 7.45
CA ILE A 26 -11.14 3.63 7.85
C ILE A 26 -11.82 4.37 6.69
N PHE A 27 -11.33 4.20 5.46
CA PHE A 27 -11.95 4.79 4.28
C PHE A 27 -13.37 4.27 4.04
N LEU A 28 -13.62 2.96 4.29
CA LEU A 28 -14.93 2.33 4.05
C LEU A 28 -15.93 2.48 5.21
N PHE A 29 -15.47 2.33 6.46
CA PHE A 29 -16.32 2.20 7.65
C PHE A 29 -16.05 3.29 8.72
N GLY A 30 -15.13 4.21 8.44
CA GLY A 30 -14.73 5.26 9.38
C GLY A 30 -13.75 4.79 10.46
N VAL A 31 -13.34 5.73 11.32
CA VAL A 31 -12.27 5.55 12.32
C VAL A 31 -12.54 4.40 13.30
N LYS A 32 -13.82 4.15 13.61
CA LYS A 32 -14.23 3.07 14.54
C LYS A 32 -14.00 1.67 13.96
N GLY A 33 -13.86 1.52 12.64
CA GLY A 33 -13.62 0.23 11.98
C GLY A 33 -12.20 -0.31 12.16
N ASP A 34 -11.21 0.53 12.43
CA ASP A 34 -9.80 0.14 12.51
C ASP A 34 -9.53 -0.93 13.57
N ILE A 35 -10.16 -0.78 14.75
CA ILE A 35 -9.95 -1.73 15.85
C ILE A 35 -10.51 -3.11 15.52
N TYR A 36 -11.68 -3.19 14.87
CA TYR A 36 -12.28 -4.44 14.43
C TYR A 36 -11.42 -5.11 13.34
N PHE A 37 -10.90 -4.34 12.39
CA PHE A 37 -9.98 -4.85 11.38
C PHE A 37 -8.72 -5.46 12.00
N ARG A 38 -8.09 -4.79 12.97
CA ARG A 38 -6.90 -5.32 13.66
C ARG A 38 -7.17 -6.64 14.38
N ILE A 39 -8.33 -6.77 15.02
CA ILE A 39 -8.74 -8.02 15.68
C ILE A 39 -8.87 -9.15 14.65
N VAL A 40 -9.59 -8.89 13.55
CA VAL A 40 -9.75 -9.87 12.46
C VAL A 40 -8.40 -10.23 11.84
N TYR A 41 -7.50 -9.26 11.66
CA TYR A 41 -6.17 -9.48 11.09
C TYR A 41 -5.32 -10.42 11.94
N VAL A 42 -5.30 -10.24 13.26
CA VAL A 42 -4.54 -11.10 14.19
C VAL A 42 -5.11 -12.52 14.22
N ILE A 43 -6.45 -12.64 14.26
CA ILE A 43 -7.12 -13.94 14.22
C ILE A 43 -6.85 -14.64 12.87
N GLY A 44 -6.90 -13.90 11.76
CA GLY A 44 -6.56 -14.39 10.43
C GLY A 44 -5.12 -14.89 10.33
N PHE A 45 -4.16 -14.21 10.96
CA PHE A 45 -2.77 -14.65 11.06
C PHE A 45 -2.63 -16.00 11.75
N PHE A 46 -3.38 -16.21 12.84
CA PHE A 46 -3.40 -17.49 13.54
C PHE A 46 -3.94 -18.62 12.64
N PHE A 47 -5.06 -18.40 11.95
CA PHE A 47 -5.61 -19.40 11.01
C PHE A 47 -4.72 -19.65 9.79
N ALA A 48 -4.07 -18.62 9.27
CA ALA A 48 -3.13 -18.74 8.16
C ALA A 48 -1.95 -19.66 8.50
N SER A 49 -1.57 -19.76 9.78
CA SER A 49 -0.47 -20.65 10.20
C SER A 49 -0.80 -22.15 10.08
N PHE A 50 -2.09 -22.51 10.02
CA PHE A 50 -2.56 -23.89 9.86
C PHE A 50 -3.13 -24.21 8.47
N THR A 51 -3.24 -23.21 7.59
CA THR A 51 -3.86 -23.35 6.27
C THR A 51 -2.81 -23.78 5.24
N ASP A 52 -3.23 -24.57 4.23
CA ASP A 52 -2.33 -24.97 3.14
C ASP A 52 -1.77 -23.75 2.40
N THR A 53 -0.45 -23.75 2.23
CA THR A 53 0.31 -22.71 1.53
C THR A 53 -0.26 -22.42 0.14
N THR A 54 -0.69 -23.44 -0.61
CA THR A 54 -1.27 -23.29 -1.95
C THR A 54 -2.53 -22.42 -1.92
N ILE A 55 -3.42 -22.68 -0.97
CA ILE A 55 -4.67 -21.94 -0.81
C ILE A 55 -4.37 -20.47 -0.47
N ILE A 56 -3.42 -20.23 0.45
CA ILE A 56 -3.01 -18.87 0.85
C ILE A 56 -2.44 -18.10 -0.34
N TRP A 57 -1.57 -18.72 -1.14
CA TRP A 57 -0.99 -18.08 -2.32
C TRP A 57 -2.04 -17.76 -3.39
N THR A 58 -2.98 -18.68 -3.65
CA THR A 58 -4.07 -18.43 -4.61
C THR A 58 -4.97 -17.29 -4.15
N LEU A 59 -5.40 -17.28 -2.88
CA LEU A 59 -6.24 -16.22 -2.33
C LEU A 59 -5.55 -14.86 -2.34
N SER A 60 -4.27 -14.83 -1.96
CA SER A 60 -3.42 -13.63 -2.02
C SER A 60 -3.33 -13.08 -3.44
N GLY A 61 -3.07 -13.94 -4.43
CA GLY A 61 -3.00 -13.54 -5.84
C GLY A 61 -4.29 -12.93 -6.36
N ILE A 62 -5.44 -13.54 -6.06
CA ILE A 62 -6.76 -13.01 -6.45
C ILE A 62 -7.02 -11.64 -5.81
N THR A 63 -6.73 -11.50 -4.51
CA THR A 63 -6.96 -10.26 -3.76
C THR A 63 -6.08 -9.12 -4.28
N ILE A 64 -4.81 -9.41 -4.55
CA ILE A 64 -3.86 -8.43 -5.11
C ILE A 64 -4.29 -8.02 -6.52
N ALA A 65 -4.69 -8.97 -7.37
CA ALA A 65 -5.19 -8.65 -8.71
C ALA A 65 -6.42 -7.74 -8.65
N LEU A 66 -7.39 -8.07 -7.78
CA LEU A 66 -8.60 -7.28 -7.58
C LEU A 66 -8.32 -5.87 -7.06
N MET A 67 -7.30 -5.68 -6.22
CA MET A 67 -6.85 -4.35 -5.79
C MET A 67 -6.10 -3.60 -6.89
N THR A 68 -5.28 -4.30 -7.68
CA THR A 68 -4.37 -3.70 -8.67
C THR A 68 -5.12 -3.18 -9.89
N ILE A 69 -6.12 -3.92 -10.38
CA ILE A 69 -6.91 -3.56 -11.57
C ILE A 69 -7.52 -2.15 -11.47
N PRO A 70 -8.34 -1.83 -10.44
CA PRO A 70 -8.96 -0.50 -10.34
C PRO A 70 -7.94 0.60 -10.06
N ASN A 71 -6.88 0.31 -9.31
CA ASN A 71 -5.82 1.29 -9.02
C ASN A 71 -5.06 1.68 -10.29
N LEU A 72 -4.63 0.69 -11.08
CA LEU A 72 -3.95 0.93 -12.34
C LEU A 72 -4.84 1.68 -13.33
N PHE A 73 -6.12 1.31 -13.41
CA PHE A 73 -7.10 2.03 -14.23
C PHE A 73 -7.22 3.50 -13.81
N GLY A 74 -7.31 3.78 -12.50
CA GLY A 74 -7.35 5.15 -11.97
C GLY A 74 -6.11 5.96 -12.32
N ILE A 75 -4.91 5.37 -12.20
CA ILE A 75 -3.65 6.04 -12.58
C ILE A 75 -3.63 6.36 -14.07
N LEU A 76 -4.09 5.43 -14.92
CA LEU A 76 -4.15 5.63 -16.37
C LEU A 76 -5.16 6.72 -16.75
N MET A 77 -6.29 6.83 -16.03
CA MET A 77 -7.23 7.92 -16.25
C MET A 77 -6.66 9.28 -15.82
N LEU A 78 -5.96 9.32 -14.68
CA LEU A 78 -5.44 10.55 -14.07
C LEU A 78 -4.05 10.97 -14.55
N HIS A 79 -3.52 10.33 -15.61
CA HIS A 79 -2.15 10.58 -16.06
C HIS A 79 -1.93 12.02 -16.54
N LYS A 80 -2.97 12.67 -17.09
CA LYS A 80 -2.89 14.06 -17.56
C LYS A 80 -2.82 15.04 -16.39
N GLU A 81 -3.67 14.83 -15.40
CA GLU A 81 -3.75 15.60 -14.17
C GLU A 81 -2.43 15.49 -13.41
N MET A 82 -1.91 14.27 -13.23
CA MET A 82 -0.61 14.05 -12.59
C MET A 82 0.53 14.75 -13.33
N LYS A 83 0.55 14.74 -14.67
CA LYS A 83 1.55 15.50 -15.45
C LYS A 83 1.45 17.01 -15.20
N SER A 84 0.23 17.55 -15.11
CA SER A 84 -0.01 18.96 -14.80
C SER A 84 0.47 19.33 -13.40
N GLU A 85 0.07 18.56 -12.38
CA GLU A 85 0.47 18.76 -10.97
C GLU A 85 1.98 18.68 -10.80
N VAL A 86 2.65 17.72 -11.43
CA VAL A 86 4.12 17.61 -11.40
C VAL A 86 4.77 18.84 -12.03
N SER A 87 4.26 19.34 -13.17
CA SER A 87 4.79 20.56 -13.78
C SER A 87 4.60 21.79 -12.90
N LEU A 88 3.48 21.89 -12.17
CA LEU A 88 3.21 22.99 -11.25
C LEU A 88 4.13 22.92 -10.02
N PHE A 89 4.30 21.73 -9.44
CA PHE A 89 5.22 21.49 -8.34
C PHE A 89 6.64 21.98 -8.66
N TRP A 90 7.17 21.64 -9.84
CA TRP A 90 8.51 22.08 -10.22
C TRP A 90 8.62 23.59 -10.42
N LYS A 91 7.58 24.25 -10.97
CA LYS A 91 7.55 25.72 -11.06
C LYS A 91 7.57 26.37 -9.68
N GLU A 92 6.77 25.85 -8.74
CA GLU A 92 6.79 26.33 -7.36
C GLU A 92 8.13 26.06 -6.67
N TRP A 93 8.75 24.91 -6.93
CA TRP A 93 10.05 24.54 -6.38
C TRP A 93 11.13 25.55 -6.80
N THR A 94 11.23 25.86 -8.10
CA THR A 94 12.19 26.84 -8.63
C THR A 94 11.97 28.23 -8.03
N ASN A 95 10.72 28.64 -7.83
CA ASN A 95 10.40 29.93 -7.20
C ASN A 95 10.83 29.99 -5.72
N ARG A 96 10.70 28.88 -4.98
CA ARG A 96 11.08 28.80 -3.56
C ARG A 96 12.60 28.63 -3.36
N PHE A 97 13.27 27.95 -4.28
CA PHE A 97 14.70 27.62 -4.21
C PHE A 97 15.44 28.04 -5.50
N PRO A 98 15.69 29.35 -5.70
CA PRO A 98 16.38 29.84 -6.88
C PRO A 98 17.85 29.38 -6.86
N GLY A 99 18.17 28.38 -7.70
CA GLY A 99 19.55 27.87 -7.86
C GLY A 99 19.68 26.34 -7.82
N GLU A 100 18.63 25.59 -7.46
CA GLU A 100 18.62 24.14 -7.59
C GLU A 100 18.17 23.69 -8.98
N LYS A 101 18.88 22.70 -9.54
CA LYS A 101 18.56 22.12 -10.85
C LYS A 101 17.22 21.40 -10.81
N VAL A 102 16.30 21.79 -11.68
CA VAL A 102 15.05 21.06 -11.91
C VAL A 102 15.20 20.08 -13.07
N PRO A 103 14.36 19.03 -13.17
CA PRO A 103 14.48 18.02 -14.24
C PRO A 103 14.36 18.56 -15.67
N ASN A 104 13.88 19.80 -15.83
CA ASN A 104 13.70 20.49 -17.11
C ASN A 104 14.76 21.58 -17.40
N ASP A 105 15.80 21.72 -16.57
CA ASP A 105 16.95 22.62 -16.78
C ASP A 105 18.20 21.87 -17.28
#